data_AF-A0A7S4PUE2-F1
#
_entry.id   AF-A0A7S4PUE2-F1
#
_cell.length_a   1.000
_cell.length_b   1.000
_cell.length_c   1.000
_cell.angle_alpha   90.00
_cell.angle_beta   90.00
_cell.angle_gamma   90.00
#
_symmetry.space_group_name_H-M   'P 1'
#
loop_
_entity.id
_entity.type
_entity.pdbx_description
1 polymer ?
#
loop_
_entity_poly.entity_id
_entity_poly.type
_entity_poly.pdbx_seq_one_letter_code
_entity_poly.pdbx_strand_id
1 'polypeptide(L)'
;MARGCLDGGAGGRLGPLAGGHAGIPPGLLLHMGGLGLVPRSTDVLAAAQLCPRHLEEGRNVPMFDTSIRLKGAGPFQGNMVVSMRPYRPDAVSRVTEITGAYPAAHGSPVQVGEPSAIGIEDCSAPNYGEAVSLRDGEIPVFWACGVTPQNTLRNAKLPLVITHAPGHMFVADASNEDLRSWEVPGRWSARPGDGS
;
A
#
# COMPACT_ATOMS: atom_id res chain seq x y z
N MET A 1 -21.77 24.69 8.03
CA MET A 1 -22.96 23.85 7.82
C MET A 1 -22.95 23.35 6.37
N ALA A 2 -22.67 22.07 6.18
CA ALA A 2 -23.13 21.27 5.05
C ALA A 2 -23.09 19.82 5.54
N ARG A 3 -24.26 19.23 5.72
CA ARG A 3 -24.46 17.83 6.11
C ARG A 3 -24.50 16.98 4.84
N GLY A 4 -23.87 15.81 4.88
CA GLY A 4 -24.07 14.73 3.94
C GLY A 4 -23.72 13.42 4.64
N CYS A 5 -24.75 12.74 5.16
CA CYS A 5 -24.63 11.46 5.86
C CYS A 5 -24.33 10.33 4.87
N LEU A 6 -23.42 9.43 5.26
CA LEU A 6 -23.51 8.03 4.91
C LEU A 6 -23.37 7.24 6.21
N ASP A 7 -24.50 6.68 6.65
CA ASP A 7 -24.64 5.82 7.80
C ASP A 7 -23.99 4.45 7.54
N GLY A 8 -23.19 3.99 8.51
CA GLY A 8 -22.56 2.68 8.48
C GLY A 8 -21.41 2.53 9.49
N GLY A 9 -21.65 2.93 10.75
CA GLY A 9 -20.70 2.76 11.86
C GLY A 9 -19.76 3.95 12.04
N ALA A 10 -20.00 4.76 13.07
CA ALA A 10 -19.19 5.92 13.41
C ALA A 10 -17.73 5.56 13.70
N GLY A 11 -16.84 5.76 12.73
CA GLY A 11 -15.40 5.81 12.96
C GLY A 11 -15.03 7.15 13.57
N GLY A 12 -14.78 7.18 14.89
CA GLY A 12 -14.20 8.34 15.56
C GLY A 12 -12.69 8.38 15.39
N ARG A 13 -12.11 9.56 15.17
CA ARG A 13 -10.66 9.76 15.33
C ARG A 13 -10.37 9.73 16.83
N LEU A 14 -9.71 8.68 17.31
CA LEU A 14 -9.24 8.63 18.69
C LEU A 14 -8.07 9.63 18.83
N GLY A 15 -8.08 10.42 19.90
CA GLY A 15 -6.91 11.20 20.33
C GLY A 15 -5.76 10.27 20.74
N PRO A 16 -4.63 10.80 21.25
CA PRO A 16 -3.55 9.96 21.75
C PRO A 16 -4.10 8.91 22.72
N LEU A 17 -3.71 7.65 22.53
CA LEU A 17 -4.00 6.55 23.46
C LEU A 17 -3.20 6.77 24.76
N ALA A 18 -3.55 7.80 25.51
CA ALA A 18 -2.91 8.16 26.78
C ALA A 18 -3.64 7.56 28.00
N GLY A 19 -4.69 6.77 27.79
CA GLY A 19 -5.37 6.00 28.84
C GLY A 19 -4.90 4.56 28.81
N GLY A 20 -4.07 4.16 29.77
CA GLY A 20 -3.51 2.80 29.84
C GLY A 20 -4.60 1.73 29.84
N HIS A 21 -4.40 0.69 29.00
CA HIS A 21 -4.98 -0.67 28.96
C HIS A 21 -6.46 -0.95 29.36
N ALA A 22 -7.23 0.03 29.82
CA ALA A 22 -8.57 -0.11 30.35
C ALA A 22 -9.57 0.18 29.23
N GLY A 23 -9.97 -0.89 28.51
CA GLY A 23 -10.99 -0.82 27.47
C GLY A 23 -10.72 -1.70 26.25
N ILE A 24 -9.54 -2.32 26.15
CA ILE A 24 -9.24 -3.29 25.11
C ILE A 24 -9.82 -4.65 25.53
N PRO A 25 -10.80 -5.22 24.79
CA PRO A 25 -11.31 -6.54 25.11
C PRO A 25 -10.18 -7.60 25.03
N PRO A 26 -10.15 -8.59 25.92
CA PRO A 26 -9.18 -9.68 25.85
C PRO A 26 -9.31 -10.38 24.48
N GLY A 27 -8.20 -10.52 23.77
CA GLY A 27 -8.16 -11.10 22.41
C GLY A 27 -7.92 -10.12 21.26
N LEU A 28 -7.68 -8.83 21.53
CA LEU A 28 -7.25 -7.89 20.49
C LEU A 28 -5.84 -8.27 19.98
N LEU A 29 -5.79 -8.83 18.77
CA LEU A 29 -4.53 -9.05 18.03
C LEU A 29 -4.20 -7.79 17.24
N LEU A 30 -3.18 -7.04 17.69
CA LEU A 30 -2.58 -5.99 16.88
C LEU A 30 -1.73 -6.65 15.79
N HIS A 31 -2.30 -6.81 14.60
CA HIS A 31 -1.57 -7.37 13.46
C HIS A 31 -0.89 -6.24 12.68
N MET A 32 0.40 -6.03 12.94
CA MET A 32 1.31 -5.23 12.10
C MET A 32 1.78 -6.04 10.88
N GLY A 33 0.90 -6.86 10.30
CA GLY A 33 1.23 -7.70 9.15
C GLY A 33 1.18 -6.90 7.86
N GLY A 34 2.34 -6.61 7.27
CA GLY A 34 2.47 -6.07 5.91
C GLY A 34 1.86 -4.68 5.66
N LEU A 35 1.30 -4.02 6.68
CA LEU A 35 0.93 -2.61 6.65
C LEU A 35 2.21 -1.77 6.74
N GLY A 36 2.94 -1.73 5.62
CA GLY A 36 4.00 -0.78 5.35
C GLY A 36 4.93 -0.53 6.54
N LEU A 37 5.80 -1.50 6.85
CA LEU A 37 7.16 -1.08 7.18
C LEU A 37 7.58 -0.27 5.96
N VAL A 38 7.76 1.02 6.13
CA VAL A 38 8.31 1.91 5.13
C VAL A 38 9.82 1.84 5.32
N PRO A 39 10.57 0.93 4.67
CA PRO A 39 11.78 1.45 4.07
C PRO A 39 11.27 2.50 3.09
N ARG A 40 11.85 3.70 3.08
CA ARG A 40 11.60 4.62 1.98
C ARG A 40 12.21 3.95 0.73
N SER A 41 11.51 3.02 0.08
CA SER A 41 11.91 2.50 -1.23
C SER A 41 12.06 3.67 -2.19
N THR A 42 11.25 4.71 -1.96
CA THR A 42 11.35 6.03 -2.57
C THR A 42 12.68 6.74 -2.32
N ASP A 43 13.33 6.58 -1.16
CA ASP A 43 14.67 7.15 -0.89
C ASP A 43 15.76 6.40 -1.61
N VAL A 44 15.69 5.07 -1.61
CA VAL A 44 16.66 4.26 -2.35
C VAL A 44 16.56 4.58 -3.84
N LEU A 45 15.34 4.76 -4.35
CA LEU A 45 15.09 5.22 -5.71
C LEU A 45 15.58 6.66 -5.93
N ALA A 46 15.30 7.60 -5.02
CA ALA A 46 15.78 8.98 -5.13
C ALA A 46 17.32 9.06 -5.12
N ALA A 47 17.99 8.29 -4.26
CA ALA A 47 19.45 8.16 -4.21
C ALA A 47 20.01 7.54 -5.50
N ALA A 48 19.24 6.70 -6.17
CA ALA A 48 19.58 6.12 -7.48
C ALA A 48 19.14 6.99 -8.67
N GLN A 49 18.78 8.27 -8.46
CA GLN A 49 18.27 9.20 -9.49
C GLN A 49 16.98 8.72 -10.20
N LEU A 50 16.18 7.92 -9.50
CA LEU A 50 14.90 7.35 -9.94
C LEU A 50 13.75 7.89 -9.07
N CYS A 51 13.81 9.18 -8.73
CA CYS A 51 12.86 9.82 -7.83
C CYS A 51 11.41 9.61 -8.31
N PRO A 52 10.51 9.08 -7.47
CA PRO A 52 9.11 8.98 -7.81
C PRO A 52 8.46 10.35 -8.06
N ARG A 53 7.67 10.45 -9.13
CA ARG A 53 6.94 11.67 -9.54
C ARG A 53 6.16 12.36 -8.42
N HIS A 54 5.47 11.59 -7.57
CA HIS A 54 4.69 12.16 -6.47
C HIS A 54 5.56 12.89 -5.45
N LEU A 55 6.82 12.48 -5.25
CA LEU A 55 7.76 13.22 -4.40
C LEU A 55 8.23 14.51 -5.06
N GLU A 56 8.53 14.47 -6.36
CA GLU A 56 8.90 15.67 -7.13
C GLU A 56 7.78 16.72 -7.11
N GLU A 57 6.52 16.28 -7.13
CA GLU A 57 5.34 17.15 -7.11
C GLU A 57 4.82 17.48 -5.71
N GLY A 58 5.42 16.91 -4.64
CA GLY A 58 4.95 17.11 -3.27
C GLY A 58 3.54 16.55 -3.00
N ARG A 59 3.15 15.48 -3.70
CA ARG A 59 1.83 14.85 -3.66
C ARG A 59 1.85 13.51 -2.95
N ASN A 60 0.70 13.14 -2.40
CA ASN A 60 0.48 11.77 -1.97
C ASN A 60 0.44 10.82 -3.16
N VAL A 61 1.09 9.66 -3.03
CA VAL A 61 1.17 8.67 -4.11
C VAL A 61 -0.24 8.25 -4.59
N PRO A 62 -0.51 8.24 -5.90
CA PRO A 62 -1.80 7.79 -6.42
C PRO A 62 -1.94 6.28 -6.25
N MET A 63 -3.11 5.86 -5.75
CA MET A 63 -3.44 4.47 -5.49
C MET A 63 -4.78 4.10 -6.12
N PHE A 64 -4.85 2.88 -6.64
CA PHE A 64 -5.96 2.39 -7.45
C PHE A 64 -6.44 1.04 -6.95
N ASP A 65 -7.76 0.87 -6.94
CA ASP A 65 -8.39 -0.43 -6.81
C ASP A 65 -8.19 -1.20 -8.12
N THR A 66 -7.81 -2.48 -8.04
CA THR A 66 -7.58 -3.32 -9.22
C THR A 66 -8.66 -4.39 -9.38
N SER A 67 -8.64 -5.07 -10.52
CA SER A 67 -9.41 -6.30 -10.76
C SER A 67 -8.72 -7.56 -10.21
N ILE A 68 -7.49 -7.45 -9.67
CA ILE A 68 -6.72 -8.58 -9.15
C ILE A 68 -7.32 -9.03 -7.81
N ARG A 69 -7.92 -10.21 -7.79
CA ARG A 69 -8.47 -10.81 -6.56
C ARG A 69 -7.35 -11.27 -5.62
N LEU A 70 -7.52 -10.94 -4.34
CA LEU A 70 -6.65 -11.47 -3.28
C LEU A 70 -7.01 -12.92 -2.97
N LYS A 71 -6.02 -13.68 -2.49
CA LYS A 71 -6.28 -14.97 -1.86
C LYS A 71 -7.01 -14.73 -0.54
N GLY A 72 -8.28 -15.13 -0.49
CA GLY A 72 -9.10 -14.95 0.71
C GLY A 72 -8.58 -15.73 1.91
N ALA A 73 -8.77 -15.17 3.11
CA ALA A 73 -8.47 -15.82 4.38
C ALA A 73 -9.62 -15.55 5.36
N GLY A 74 -10.47 -16.55 5.61
CA GLY A 74 -11.67 -16.37 6.44
C GLY A 74 -12.57 -15.24 5.91
N PRO A 75 -12.94 -14.24 6.74
CA PRO A 75 -13.80 -13.12 6.31
C PRO A 75 -13.06 -12.10 5.43
N PHE A 76 -11.72 -12.16 5.35
CA PHE A 76 -10.93 -11.21 4.58
C PHE A 76 -10.93 -11.60 3.11
N GLN A 77 -11.64 -10.79 2.30
CA GLN A 77 -11.74 -10.95 0.86
C GLN A 77 -11.76 -9.57 0.20
N GLY A 78 -11.29 -9.49 -1.04
CA GLY A 78 -11.27 -8.25 -1.80
C GLY A 78 -10.29 -8.29 -2.95
N ASN A 79 -10.05 -7.12 -3.54
CA ASN A 79 -9.08 -6.95 -4.60
C ASN A 79 -7.85 -6.21 -4.08
N MET A 80 -6.72 -6.43 -4.76
CA MET A 80 -5.46 -5.75 -4.48
C MET A 80 -5.60 -4.25 -4.76
N VAL A 81 -5.04 -3.42 -3.89
CA VAL A 81 -4.83 -1.99 -4.14
C VAL A 81 -3.38 -1.82 -4.55
N VAL A 82 -3.15 -1.07 -5.62
CA VAL A 82 -1.79 -0.76 -6.11
C VAL A 82 -1.50 0.72 -5.99
N SER A 83 -0.24 1.08 -5.74
CA SER A 83 0.26 2.44 -5.92
C SER A 83 0.95 2.55 -7.28
N MET A 84 0.76 3.67 -7.97
CA MET A 84 1.35 3.92 -9.30
C MET A 84 2.48 4.96 -9.22
N ARG A 85 3.57 4.70 -9.94
CA ARG A 85 4.66 5.67 -10.17
C ARG A 85 5.07 5.61 -11.64
N PRO A 86 5.13 6.75 -12.35
CA PRO A 86 5.55 6.75 -13.75
C PRO A 86 7.07 6.70 -13.87
N TYR A 87 7.54 5.94 -14.86
CA TYR A 87 8.95 5.83 -15.21
C TYR A 87 9.11 5.72 -16.72
N ARG A 88 10.26 6.15 -17.24
CA ARG A 88 10.63 5.86 -18.63
C ARG A 88 10.91 4.36 -18.80
N PRO A 89 10.59 3.74 -19.95
CA PRO A 89 10.80 2.31 -20.18
C PRO A 89 12.21 1.80 -19.89
N ASP A 90 13.24 2.59 -20.18
CA ASP A 90 14.64 2.29 -19.91
C ASP A 90 15.00 2.24 -18.41
N ALA A 91 14.26 2.97 -17.58
CA ALA A 91 14.43 2.96 -16.13
C ALA A 91 13.73 1.79 -15.44
N VAL A 92 12.72 1.17 -16.07
CA VAL A 92 11.85 0.17 -15.42
C VAL A 92 12.62 -1.04 -14.93
N SER A 93 13.56 -1.56 -15.72
CA SER A 93 14.38 -2.72 -15.32
C SER A 93 15.16 -2.42 -14.03
N ARG A 94 15.76 -1.23 -13.95
CA ARG A 94 16.54 -0.82 -12.78
C ARG A 94 15.67 -0.58 -11.55
N VAL A 95 14.53 0.08 -11.73
CA VAL A 95 13.55 0.30 -10.66
C VAL A 95 13.01 -1.04 -10.13
N THR A 96 12.75 -2.00 -11.03
CA THR A 96 12.29 -3.35 -10.67
C THR A 96 13.34 -4.10 -9.87
N GLU A 97 14.60 -4.06 -10.29
CA GLU A 97 15.71 -4.69 -9.58
C GLU A 97 15.87 -4.11 -8.16
N ILE A 98 15.89 -2.79 -8.04
CA ILE A 98 16.04 -2.10 -6.76
C ILE A 98 14.88 -2.45 -5.83
N THR A 99 13.64 -2.35 -6.31
CA THR A 99 12.45 -2.59 -5.47
C THR A 99 12.26 -4.06 -5.14
N GLY A 100 12.59 -4.97 -6.07
CA GLY A 100 12.55 -6.41 -5.89
C GLY A 100 13.51 -6.94 -4.82
N ALA A 101 14.60 -6.22 -4.53
CA ALA A 101 15.52 -6.55 -3.46
C ALA A 101 14.93 -6.36 -2.04
N TYR A 102 13.73 -5.79 -1.91
CA TYR A 102 13.04 -5.55 -0.64
C TYR A 102 11.65 -6.21 -0.61
N PRO A 103 11.57 -7.56 -0.55
CA PRO A 103 10.30 -8.29 -0.58
C PRO A 103 9.41 -8.03 0.64
N ALA A 104 10.00 -7.67 1.79
CA ALA A 104 9.26 -7.27 2.99
C ALA A 104 8.61 -5.86 2.89
N ALA A 105 8.88 -5.13 1.81
CA ALA A 105 8.30 -3.82 1.51
C ALA A 105 7.33 -3.92 0.32
N HIS A 106 7.54 -3.13 -0.74
CA HIS A 106 6.73 -3.21 -1.96
C HIS A 106 7.10 -4.40 -2.86
N GLY A 107 8.32 -4.92 -2.74
CA GLY A 107 8.85 -5.93 -3.67
C GLY A 107 8.87 -5.46 -5.13
N SER A 108 8.89 -6.43 -6.06
CA SER A 108 8.83 -6.16 -7.50
C SER A 108 7.46 -5.61 -7.92
N PRO A 109 7.37 -4.83 -9.02
CA PRO A 109 6.11 -4.36 -9.55
C PRO A 109 5.11 -5.49 -9.80
N VAL A 110 3.82 -5.22 -9.58
CA VAL A 110 2.71 -6.10 -9.91
C VAL A 110 2.39 -6.00 -11.39
N GLN A 111 2.42 -4.79 -11.95
CA GLN A 111 2.13 -4.50 -13.35
C GLN A 111 3.02 -3.36 -13.87
N VAL A 112 3.38 -3.42 -15.15
CA VAL A 112 4.16 -2.39 -15.86
C VAL A 112 3.43 -2.04 -17.14
N GLY A 113 3.22 -0.74 -17.40
CA GLY A 113 2.61 -0.26 -18.63
C GLY A 113 1.10 -0.35 -18.57
N GLU A 114 0.51 -1.34 -19.24
CA GLU A 114 -0.93 -1.42 -19.53
C GLU A 114 -1.80 -1.42 -18.25
N PRO A 115 -2.48 -0.30 -17.90
CA PRO A 115 -3.29 -0.20 -16.68
C PRO A 115 -4.57 -1.04 -16.77
N SER A 116 -5.14 -1.17 -17.97
CA SER A 116 -6.38 -1.91 -18.19
C SER A 116 -6.24 -3.41 -17.88
N ALA A 117 -5.03 -3.95 -18.01
CA ALA A 117 -4.71 -5.34 -17.66
C ALA A 117 -4.98 -5.66 -16.17
N ILE A 118 -5.00 -4.64 -15.31
CA ILE A 118 -5.33 -4.76 -13.88
C ILE A 118 -6.61 -4.01 -13.52
N GLY A 119 -7.45 -3.69 -14.52
CA GLY A 119 -8.75 -3.07 -14.33
C GLY A 119 -8.72 -1.57 -14.01
N ILE A 120 -7.61 -0.88 -14.31
CA ILE A 120 -7.53 0.58 -14.15
C ILE A 120 -7.82 1.22 -15.51
N GLU A 121 -8.92 1.97 -15.60
CA GLU A 121 -9.35 2.63 -16.83
C GLU A 121 -8.68 3.99 -17.04
N ASP A 122 -8.44 4.74 -15.95
CA ASP A 122 -7.88 6.09 -16.00
C ASP A 122 -6.90 6.34 -14.85
N CYS A 123 -5.61 6.51 -15.20
CA CYS A 123 -4.55 6.82 -14.25
C CYS A 123 -4.62 8.25 -13.67
N SER A 124 -5.47 9.13 -14.21
CA SER A 124 -5.68 10.49 -13.71
C SER A 124 -6.73 10.57 -12.60
N ALA A 125 -7.47 9.48 -12.34
CA ALA A 125 -8.54 9.40 -11.37
C ALA A 125 -8.26 8.33 -10.27
N PRO A 126 -7.27 8.55 -9.38
CA PRO A 126 -6.96 7.57 -8.35
C PRO A 126 -8.09 7.42 -7.32
N ASN A 127 -8.29 6.19 -6.84
CA ASN A 127 -9.24 5.90 -5.76
C ASN A 127 -8.77 6.48 -4.42
N TYR A 128 -7.45 6.60 -4.22
CA TYR A 128 -6.84 7.18 -3.04
C TYR A 128 -5.57 7.98 -3.40
N GLY A 129 -5.24 8.97 -2.58
CA GLY A 129 -4.09 9.84 -2.83
C GLY A 129 -4.39 10.90 -3.87
N GLU A 130 -3.37 11.36 -4.59
CA GLU A 130 -3.47 12.48 -5.52
C GLU A 130 -2.90 12.08 -6.89
N ALA A 131 -3.59 12.46 -7.96
CA ALA A 131 -3.12 12.23 -9.32
C ALA A 131 -1.79 12.95 -9.57
N VAL A 132 -0.91 12.36 -10.37
CA VAL A 132 0.41 12.90 -10.72
C VAL A 132 0.56 13.02 -12.22
N SER A 133 1.49 13.87 -12.69
CA SER A 133 1.71 13.98 -14.13
C SER A 133 2.38 12.72 -14.71
N LEU A 134 1.87 12.26 -15.85
CA LEU A 134 2.49 11.26 -16.71
C LEU A 134 3.13 12.02 -17.88
N ARG A 135 4.46 12.07 -17.96
CA ARG A 135 5.14 12.82 -19.04
C ARG A 135 5.24 11.98 -20.31
N ASP A 136 5.44 12.65 -21.44
CA ASP A 136 5.62 11.99 -22.73
C ASP A 136 6.76 10.96 -22.67
N GLY A 137 6.44 9.74 -23.11
CA GLY A 137 7.37 8.60 -23.09
C GLY A 137 7.56 7.93 -21.72
N GLU A 138 6.82 8.34 -20.69
CA GLU A 138 6.73 7.59 -19.44
C GLU A 138 5.60 6.55 -19.50
N ILE A 139 5.77 5.46 -18.76
CA ILE A 139 4.76 4.44 -18.56
C ILE A 139 4.46 4.28 -17.08
N PRO A 140 3.20 4.00 -16.69
CA PRO A 140 2.86 3.78 -15.30
C PRO A 140 3.36 2.41 -14.84
N VAL A 141 3.92 2.38 -13.64
CA VAL A 141 4.38 1.15 -12.99
C VAL A 141 3.66 1.01 -11.65
N PHE A 142 3.19 -0.20 -11.35
CA PHE A 142 2.27 -0.46 -10.24
C PHE A 142 2.88 -1.42 -9.23
N TRP A 143 2.81 -1.07 -7.94
CA TRP A 143 3.25 -1.91 -6.82
C TRP A 143 2.09 -2.20 -5.88
N ALA A 144 2.12 -3.36 -5.23
CA ALA A 144 1.17 -3.66 -4.15
C ALA A 144 1.27 -2.60 -3.05
N CYS A 145 0.11 -2.10 -2.61
CA CYS A 145 0.03 -1.04 -1.62
C CYS A 145 -0.44 -1.57 -0.26
N GLY A 146 0.16 -1.06 0.82
CA GLY A 146 -0.23 -1.34 2.21
C GLY A 146 -1.63 -0.84 2.60
N VAL A 147 -2.35 -0.19 1.68
CA VAL A 147 -3.78 0.16 1.82
C VAL A 147 -4.69 -1.02 1.48
N THR A 148 -4.18 -2.08 0.85
CA THR A 148 -4.94 -3.30 0.52
C THR A 148 -5.73 -3.90 1.71
N PRO A 149 -5.16 -3.98 2.94
CA PRO A 149 -5.93 -4.42 4.10
C PRO A 149 -7.12 -3.52 4.44
N GLN A 150 -7.07 -2.23 4.16
CA GLN A 150 -8.21 -1.33 4.39
C GLN A 150 -9.38 -1.68 3.48
N ASN A 151 -9.12 -2.16 2.26
CA ASN A 151 -10.16 -2.65 1.35
C ASN A 151 -10.79 -3.96 1.88
N THR A 152 -9.97 -4.91 2.30
CA THR A 152 -10.47 -6.20 2.82
C THR A 152 -11.20 -6.05 4.16
N LEU A 153 -10.80 -5.09 5.01
CA LEU A 153 -11.44 -4.80 6.29
C LEU A 153 -12.88 -4.29 6.12
N ARG A 154 -13.15 -3.46 5.10
CA ARG A 154 -14.53 -3.01 4.81
C ARG A 154 -15.44 -4.19 4.48
N ASN A 155 -14.93 -5.19 3.76
CA ASN A 155 -15.69 -6.38 3.38
C ASN A 155 -15.88 -7.37 4.54
N ALA A 156 -14.90 -7.43 5.45
CA ALA A 156 -14.91 -8.38 6.57
C ALA A 156 -15.99 -8.07 7.63
N LYS A 157 -16.56 -6.85 7.64
CA LYS A 157 -17.63 -6.41 8.56
C LYS A 157 -17.34 -6.77 10.01
N LEU A 158 -16.09 -6.56 10.43
CA LEU A 158 -15.65 -6.89 11.79
C LEU A 158 -16.33 -5.98 12.82
N PRO A 159 -16.61 -6.48 14.04
CA PRO A 159 -17.25 -5.70 15.09
C PRO A 159 -16.38 -4.54 15.60
N LEU A 160 -15.05 -4.63 15.46
CA LEU A 160 -14.10 -3.58 15.83
C LEU A 160 -12.82 -3.70 14.98
N VAL A 161 -12.30 -2.57 14.50
CA VAL A 161 -11.01 -2.46 13.80
C VAL A 161 -10.33 -1.15 14.23
N ILE A 162 -9.03 -1.21 14.51
CA ILE A 162 -8.19 -0.03 14.78
C ILE A 162 -7.11 0.03 13.71
N THR A 163 -7.01 1.15 12.99
CA THR A 163 -5.96 1.42 12.00
C THR A 163 -5.31 2.77 12.25
N HIS A 164 -4.16 3.00 11.63
CA HIS A 164 -3.59 4.35 11.59
C HIS A 164 -4.39 5.25 10.62
N ALA A 165 -4.29 6.56 10.82
CA ALA A 165 -4.79 7.54 9.85
C ALA A 165 -3.78 7.72 8.72
N PRO A 166 -4.20 7.97 7.46
CA PRO A 166 -3.28 8.28 6.37
C PRO A 166 -2.29 9.39 6.76
N GLY A 167 -1.00 9.19 6.46
CA GLY A 167 0.08 10.11 6.84
C GLY A 167 0.55 10.03 8.30
N HIS A 168 -0.08 9.20 9.14
CA HIS A 168 0.29 8.99 10.54
C HIS A 168 0.75 7.54 10.78
N MET A 169 1.82 7.13 10.10
CA MET A 169 2.36 5.77 10.19
C MET A 169 3.10 5.53 11.51
N PHE A 170 3.26 4.25 11.88
CA PHE A 170 4.12 3.86 12.99
C PHE A 170 5.59 3.93 12.55
N VAL A 171 6.39 4.74 13.25
CA VAL A 171 7.84 4.83 13.03
C VAL A 171 8.51 3.81 13.95
N ALA A 172 9.21 2.84 13.35
CA ALA A 172 9.95 1.80 14.06
C ALA A 172 11.46 2.05 13.98
N ASP A 173 12.23 1.48 14.91
CA ASP A 173 13.69 1.57 14.95
C ASP A 173 14.40 0.57 14.01
N ALA A 174 13.69 0.02 13.01
CA ALA A 174 14.25 -0.93 12.04
C ALA A 174 14.93 -0.18 10.87
N SER A 175 16.15 -0.60 10.52
CA SER A 175 16.88 -0.03 9.37
C SER A 175 16.45 -0.65 8.03
N ASN A 176 16.84 -0.02 6.92
CA ASN A 176 16.62 -0.57 5.58
C ASN A 176 17.37 -1.90 5.37
N GLU A 177 18.56 -2.05 5.97
CA GLU A 177 19.34 -3.29 5.99
C GLU A 177 18.62 -4.41 6.75
N ASP A 178 18.00 -4.10 7.89
CA ASP A 178 17.19 -5.06 8.64
C ASP A 178 16.03 -5.55 7.78
N LEU A 179 15.36 -4.64 7.07
CA LEU A 179 14.23 -4.98 6.18
C LEU A 179 14.64 -5.80 4.95
N ARG A 180 15.87 -5.63 4.46
CA ARG A 180 16.40 -6.41 3.34
C ARG A 180 16.70 -7.85 3.73
N SER A 181 17.15 -8.06 4.96
CA SER A 181 17.46 -9.39 5.51
C SER A 181 16.28 -10.03 6.25
N TRP A 182 15.16 -9.31 6.40
CA TRP A 182 13.99 -9.79 7.11
C TRP A 182 13.28 -10.92 6.35
N GLU A 183 13.32 -12.12 6.92
CA GLU A 183 12.47 -13.23 6.49
C GLU A 183 11.11 -13.15 7.17
N VAL A 184 10.05 -13.00 6.37
CA VAL A 184 8.67 -13.03 6.91
C VAL A 184 8.39 -14.47 7.35
N PRO A 185 8.08 -14.72 8.64
CA PRO A 185 7.82 -16.09 9.10
C PRO A 185 6.61 -16.70 8.36
N GLY A 186 6.83 -17.83 7.68
CA GLY A 186 5.80 -18.55 6.91
C GLY A 186 5.96 -18.45 5.39
N ARG A 187 5.19 -19.25 4.63
CA ARG A 187 5.20 -19.22 3.16
C ARG A 187 4.21 -18.15 2.67
N TRP A 188 4.67 -16.90 2.60
CA TRP A 188 3.91 -15.77 2.06
C TRP A 188 4.38 -15.42 0.66
N SER A 189 3.45 -14.95 -0.17
CA SER A 189 3.75 -14.40 -1.48
C SER A 189 2.89 -13.17 -1.76
N ALA A 190 3.45 -12.24 -2.53
CA ALA A 190 2.77 -11.04 -2.97
C ALA A 190 1.87 -11.27 -4.21
N ARG A 191 2.03 -12.39 -4.94
CA ARG A 191 1.32 -12.66 -6.19
C ARG A 191 0.42 -13.89 -6.07
N PRO A 192 -0.89 -13.77 -6.38
CA PRO A 192 -1.74 -14.94 -6.50
C PRO A 192 -1.17 -15.93 -7.55
N GLY A 193 -0.76 -17.13 -7.11
CA GLY A 193 -0.41 -18.24 -8.02
C GLY A 193 1.04 -18.74 -8.00
N ASP A 194 1.96 -18.10 -7.28
CA ASP A 194 3.37 -18.55 -7.15
C ASP A 194 3.59 -19.62 -6.05
N GLY A 195 2.50 -20.15 -5.49
CA GLY A 195 2.49 -21.05 -4.35
C GLY A 195 1.88 -22.43 -4.61
N SER A 196 1.66 -22.83 -5.86
CA SER A 196 1.27 -24.22 -6.20
C SER A 196 2.47 -25.15 -6.17
#